data_AF-A0A2J7ZHF7-F1
#
_entry.id   AF-A0A2J7ZHF7-F1
#
_cell.length_a   1.000
_cell.length_b   1.000
_cell.length_c   1.000
_cell.angle_alpha   90.00
_cell.angle_beta   90.00
_cell.angle_gamma   90.00
#
_symmetry.space_group_name_H-M   'P 1'
#
loop_
_entity.id
_entity.type
_entity.pdbx_description
1 polymer ?
#
loop_
_entity_poly.entity_id
_entity_poly.type
_entity_poly.pdbx_seq_one_letter_code
_entity_poly.pdbx_strand_id
1 'polypeptide(L)'
;MKRADLFAYSDEEPVCPHVLEFQAIAWSSGDEDDVDGEEEDEEDEEDEEEEARHGGDGDNLAFVVRVFGVTAEGRSVALAIRAFTPYFYIKVAPHWTPGQTRALKDFITSHKKLGVLLVRSVSKKDFYGFRNGKADTFLRIDCRSLKASKIMAYKLQKPVQGRGIAFPAGEISLYESNIEPIIRFMHMRDIQPAGWLAVSRKDLAPSSESRCSMSFGTSWNKVTALNQRHDSAPFLLASFDIECNSSHGDFPTPKKDYSKLAMELKAACKELNANTSEYAVKGFLRRCLEHAFVGGGCGDIQGISRVHLRDPAAKLPAKLPLIIDDLYAGLVGKKSVPADPLKVLNAALPRVEGDAIIQIGVTFGIYGGPLVSTKDARHIFVLGGCTEVPGATVHVCSSERDLIVKWAAFVGAMDPDLLMGYNIIGFDME
;
A
#
# COMPACT_ATOMS: atom_id res chain seq x y z
N MET A 1 14.34 -15.66 18.65
CA MET A 1 15.22 -15.50 17.47
C MET A 1 14.94 -14.16 16.83
N LYS A 2 15.98 -13.50 16.33
CA LYS A 2 15.96 -12.23 15.61
C LYS A 2 16.92 -12.32 14.42
N ARG A 3 16.83 -11.38 13.47
CA ARG A 3 17.72 -11.29 12.30
C ARG A 3 19.21 -11.52 12.64
N ALA A 4 19.69 -10.84 13.68
CA ALA A 4 21.08 -10.89 14.12
C ALA A 4 21.57 -12.30 14.48
N ASP A 5 20.68 -13.18 14.95
CA ASP A 5 21.01 -14.55 15.31
C ASP A 5 21.34 -15.40 14.07
N LEU A 6 20.76 -15.09 12.90
CA LEU A 6 20.99 -15.83 11.64
C LEU A 6 22.28 -15.40 10.94
N PHE A 7 22.59 -14.11 10.97
CA PHE A 7 23.78 -13.56 10.32
C PHE A 7 25.02 -13.62 11.21
N ALA A 8 24.87 -14.02 12.49
CA ALA A 8 25.93 -14.09 13.49
C ALA A 8 26.82 -12.84 13.47
N TYR A 9 26.19 -11.66 13.51
CA TYR A 9 26.91 -10.39 13.44
C TYR A 9 28.06 -10.39 14.46
N SER A 10 29.29 -10.26 14.00
CA SER A 10 30.42 -10.04 14.88
C SER A 10 30.38 -8.60 15.41
N ASP A 11 30.94 -8.38 16.61
CA ASP A 11 31.24 -7.05 17.13
C ASP A 11 32.44 -6.41 16.39
N GLU A 12 32.93 -7.03 15.30
CA GLU A 12 34.03 -6.50 14.50
C GLU A 12 33.60 -5.24 13.72
N GLU A 13 34.56 -4.35 13.51
CA GLU A 13 34.34 -3.11 12.76
C GLU A 13 33.83 -3.41 11.33
N PRO A 14 32.92 -2.58 10.79
CA PRO A 14 32.40 -2.78 9.44
C PRO A 14 33.53 -2.80 8.40
N VAL A 15 33.36 -3.59 7.33
CA VAL A 15 34.37 -3.83 6.28
C VAL A 15 34.93 -2.52 5.70
N CYS A 16 34.10 -1.46 5.66
CA CYS A 16 34.52 -0.09 5.35
C CYS A 16 34.16 0.86 6.52
N PRO A 17 35.10 1.21 7.42
CA PRO A 17 34.79 2.02 8.62
C PRO A 17 34.41 3.47 8.31
N HIS A 18 34.64 3.95 7.09
CA HIS A 18 34.39 5.34 6.69
C HIS A 18 33.24 5.52 5.69
N VAL A 19 32.70 4.44 5.15
CA VAL A 19 31.66 4.48 4.11
C VAL A 19 30.56 3.49 4.49
N LEU A 20 29.31 3.89 4.32
CA LEU A 20 28.17 3.00 4.34
C LEU A 20 27.97 2.46 2.93
N GLU A 21 28.14 1.15 2.74
CA GLU A 21 27.83 0.45 1.50
C GLU A 21 26.67 -0.52 1.71
N PHE A 22 25.68 -0.48 0.85
CA PHE A 22 24.54 -1.40 0.89
C PHE A 22 23.91 -1.56 -0.49
N GLN A 23 23.32 -2.72 -0.75
CA GLN A 23 22.55 -2.96 -1.95
C GLN A 23 21.11 -2.53 -1.73
N ALA A 24 20.60 -1.66 -2.61
CA ALA A 24 19.21 -1.23 -2.58
C ALA A 24 18.26 -2.37 -2.96
N ILE A 25 17.14 -2.47 -2.24
CA ILE A 25 16.11 -3.50 -2.46
C ILE A 25 14.75 -2.85 -2.69
N ALA A 26 14.43 -1.80 -1.93
CA ALA A 26 13.17 -1.10 -2.03
C ALA A 26 13.37 0.41 -1.98
N TRP A 27 12.53 1.11 -2.72
CA TRP A 27 12.53 2.56 -2.79
C TRP A 27 11.12 3.07 -2.53
N SER A 28 11.02 4.15 -1.76
CA SER A 28 9.79 4.93 -1.64
C SER A 28 10.14 6.40 -1.77
N SER A 29 9.18 7.20 -2.19
CA SER A 29 9.35 8.65 -2.22
C SER A 29 8.02 9.33 -2.03
N GLY A 30 8.04 10.50 -1.39
CA GLY A 30 6.84 11.25 -1.09
C GLY A 30 7.17 12.62 -0.52
N ASP A 31 6.13 13.40 -0.32
CA ASP A 31 6.22 14.65 0.41
C ASP A 31 6.09 14.36 1.90
N GLU A 32 7.05 14.85 2.68
CA GLU A 32 7.13 14.68 4.13
C GLU A 32 7.44 16.03 4.78
N ASP A 33 7.20 16.19 6.08
CA ASP A 33 7.52 17.43 6.79
C ASP A 33 9.01 17.77 6.67
N ASP A 34 9.28 19.02 6.34
CA ASP A 34 10.64 19.55 6.14
C ASP A 34 11.30 19.82 7.49
N VAL A 35 11.84 18.75 8.08
CA VAL A 35 12.53 18.77 9.38
C VAL A 35 13.81 19.62 9.38
N ASP A 36 14.30 20.03 8.21
CA ASP A 36 15.52 20.82 8.02
C ASP A 36 15.24 22.30 7.65
N GLY A 37 13.98 22.71 7.54
CA GLY A 37 13.59 24.08 7.17
C GLY A 37 13.61 25.03 8.37
N GLU A 38 14.24 26.21 8.22
CA GLU A 38 14.08 27.32 9.16
C GLU A 38 12.59 27.73 9.19
N GLU A 39 11.98 27.76 10.38
CA GLU A 39 10.64 28.32 10.59
C GLU A 39 10.69 29.81 10.21
N GLU A 40 10.09 30.18 9.07
CA GLU A 40 9.84 31.58 8.75
C GLU A 40 8.53 31.99 9.43
N ASP A 41 8.60 32.93 10.37
CA ASP A 41 7.47 33.50 11.09
C ASP A 41 6.37 33.98 10.12
N GLU A 42 5.16 33.44 10.25
CA GLU A 42 3.99 33.83 9.46
C GLU A 42 3.39 35.13 10.01
N GLU A 43 3.49 36.22 9.24
CA GLU A 43 2.55 37.34 9.33
C GLU A 43 1.44 37.15 8.28
N ASP A 44 0.22 36.96 8.78
CA ASP A 44 -1.01 36.75 8.03
C ASP A 44 -1.37 37.98 7.17
N GLU A 45 -1.56 37.77 5.86
CA GLU A 45 -2.45 38.61 5.05
C GLU A 45 -3.38 37.68 4.26
N GLU A 46 -4.68 37.80 4.59
CA GLU A 46 -5.81 37.11 3.98
C GLU A 46 -6.00 37.57 2.53
N ASP A 47 -6.07 36.63 1.59
CA ASP A 47 -6.78 36.85 0.32
C ASP A 47 -7.42 35.53 -0.15
N GLU A 48 -8.68 35.66 -0.57
CA GLU A 48 -9.75 34.66 -0.55
C GLU A 48 -9.81 33.64 -1.71
N GLU A 49 -10.49 32.52 -1.40
CA GLU A 49 -11.29 31.63 -2.25
C GLU A 49 -10.62 30.70 -3.30
N GLU A 50 -10.18 29.50 -2.84
CA GLU A 50 -10.62 28.17 -3.36
C GLU A 50 -9.91 26.96 -2.68
N GLU A 51 -9.29 27.09 -1.50
CA GLU A 51 -8.58 25.98 -0.83
C GLU A 51 -9.30 25.36 0.38
N ALA A 52 -10.62 25.53 0.50
CA ALA A 52 -11.39 25.00 1.63
C ALA A 52 -11.98 23.60 1.39
N ARG A 53 -11.17 22.64 0.92
CA ARG A 53 -11.43 21.19 1.09
C ARG A 53 -10.11 20.44 0.96
N HIS A 54 -9.29 20.41 2.00
CA HIS A 54 -8.46 19.30 2.51
C HIS A 54 -7.68 19.91 3.70
N GLY A 55 -7.88 19.34 4.89
CA GLY A 55 -7.51 19.94 6.18
C GLY A 55 -6.06 20.39 6.32
N GLY A 56 -5.87 21.39 7.18
CA GLY A 56 -4.58 21.92 7.57
C GLY A 56 -3.71 20.88 8.25
N ASP A 57 -2.51 20.70 7.69
CA ASP A 57 -1.28 20.15 8.30
C ASP A 57 -0.18 20.06 7.21
N GLY A 58 0.26 21.17 6.58
CA GLY A 58 1.14 20.99 5.41
C GLY A 58 1.75 22.18 4.68
N ASP A 59 2.12 23.26 5.36
CA ASP A 59 2.77 24.40 4.67
C ASP A 59 4.29 24.22 4.51
N ASN A 60 4.91 23.25 5.18
CA ASN A 60 6.35 22.99 5.10
C ASN A 60 6.68 21.55 4.63
N LEU A 61 6.08 21.09 3.53
CA LEU A 61 6.39 19.78 2.97
C LEU A 61 7.61 19.82 2.03
N ALA A 62 8.48 18.83 2.13
CA ALA A 62 9.61 18.60 1.23
C ALA A 62 9.59 17.19 0.62
N PHE A 63 10.08 17.08 -0.62
CA PHE A 63 10.19 15.77 -1.28
C PHE A 63 11.37 14.98 -0.70
N VAL A 64 11.08 13.77 -0.21
CA VAL A 64 12.05 12.84 0.37
C VAL A 64 12.05 11.54 -0.42
N VAL A 65 13.24 11.01 -0.70
CA VAL A 65 13.42 9.66 -1.25
C VAL A 65 13.96 8.77 -0.15
N ARG A 66 13.31 7.65 0.14
CA ARG A 66 13.81 6.64 1.07
C ARG A 66 14.25 5.41 0.29
N VAL A 67 15.43 4.90 0.63
CA VAL A 67 15.92 3.63 0.12
C VAL A 67 16.16 2.67 1.27
N PHE A 68 15.66 1.45 1.09
CA PHE A 68 15.90 0.33 1.98
C PHE A 68 16.82 -0.66 1.29
N GLY A 69 17.71 -1.27 2.07
CA GLY A 69 18.63 -2.24 1.52
C GLY A 69 19.46 -2.95 2.58
N VAL A 70 20.47 -3.69 2.13
CA VAL A 70 21.23 -4.61 2.98
C VAL A 70 22.73 -4.46 2.72
N THR A 71 23.51 -4.42 3.80
CA THR A 71 24.98 -4.38 3.72
C THR A 71 25.55 -5.75 3.33
N ALA A 72 26.85 -5.82 3.01
CA ALA A 72 27.51 -7.09 2.71
C ALA A 72 27.47 -8.08 3.88
N GLU A 73 27.38 -7.57 5.11
CA GLU A 73 27.29 -8.34 6.35
C GLU A 73 25.85 -8.74 6.70
N GLY A 74 24.86 -8.36 5.89
CA GLY A 74 23.45 -8.70 6.13
C GLY A 74 22.69 -7.73 7.02
N ARG A 75 23.24 -6.55 7.35
CA ARG A 75 22.54 -5.54 8.17
C ARG A 75 21.52 -4.77 7.33
N SER A 76 20.29 -4.62 7.84
CA SER A 76 19.24 -3.84 7.17
C SER A 76 19.48 -2.33 7.33
N VAL A 77 19.35 -1.60 6.23
CA VAL A 77 19.63 -0.16 6.12
C VAL A 77 18.37 0.56 5.64
N ALA A 78 18.05 1.68 6.30
CA ALA A 78 17.11 2.69 5.81
C ALA A 78 17.83 4.02 5.66
N LEU A 79 17.86 4.57 4.45
CA LEU A 79 18.48 5.87 4.16
C LEU A 79 17.43 6.84 3.63
N ALA A 80 17.20 7.92 4.37
CA ALA A 80 16.40 9.06 3.91
C ALA A 80 17.30 10.03 3.12
N ILE A 81 16.91 10.32 1.89
CA ILE A 81 17.65 11.14 0.94
C ILE A 81 16.86 12.43 0.71
N ARG A 82 17.43 13.54 1.17
CA ARG A 82 16.81 14.87 1.21
C ARG A 82 17.43 15.83 0.20
N ALA A 83 16.83 17.02 0.09
CA ALA A 83 17.25 18.13 -0.79
C ALA A 83 17.24 17.83 -2.30
N PHE A 84 16.57 16.75 -2.73
CA PHE A 84 16.28 16.54 -4.15
C PHE A 84 14.94 17.18 -4.50
N THR A 85 14.97 18.36 -5.11
CA THR A 85 13.76 19.14 -5.38
C THR A 85 13.10 18.73 -6.70
N PRO A 86 11.80 18.40 -6.74
CA PRO A 86 11.05 18.22 -7.97
C PRO A 86 11.17 19.45 -8.89
N TYR A 87 11.27 19.22 -10.19
CA TYR A 87 11.31 20.30 -11.17
C TYR A 87 10.64 19.91 -12.47
N PHE A 88 10.26 20.91 -13.27
CA PHE A 88 9.81 20.72 -14.64
C PHE A 88 10.20 21.93 -15.49
N TYR A 89 9.92 21.86 -16.79
CA TYR A 89 10.35 22.88 -17.74
C TYR A 89 9.19 23.50 -18.50
N ILE A 90 9.36 24.76 -18.89
CA ILE A 90 8.53 25.45 -19.88
C ILE A 90 9.42 25.84 -21.05
N LYS A 91 9.00 25.54 -22.28
CA LYS A 91 9.70 26.05 -23.47
C LYS A 91 9.28 27.49 -23.74
N VAL A 92 10.25 28.41 -23.88
CA VAL A 92 9.96 29.80 -24.27
C VAL A 92 9.64 29.81 -25.77
N ALA A 93 8.41 30.18 -26.12
CA ALA A 93 8.00 30.19 -27.52
C ALA A 93 8.68 31.33 -28.30
N PRO A 94 8.99 31.15 -29.60
CA PRO A 94 9.73 32.15 -30.38
C PRO A 94 9.02 33.49 -30.51
N HIS A 95 7.69 33.50 -30.46
CA HIS A 95 6.87 34.72 -30.54
C HIS A 95 6.68 35.43 -29.20
N TRP A 96 7.19 34.87 -28.10
CA TRP A 96 7.13 35.54 -26.80
C TRP A 96 8.16 36.67 -26.74
N THR A 97 7.71 37.84 -26.28
CA THR A 97 8.60 38.97 -26.02
C THR A 97 9.45 38.73 -24.76
N PRO A 98 10.62 39.37 -24.63
CA PRO A 98 11.40 39.34 -23.39
C PRO A 98 10.60 39.80 -22.16
N GLY A 99 9.70 40.77 -22.35
CA GLY A 99 8.81 41.28 -21.29
C GLY A 99 7.82 40.22 -20.82
N GLN A 100 7.14 39.52 -21.73
CA GLN A 100 6.24 38.40 -21.38
C GLN A 100 6.99 37.27 -20.67
N THR A 101 8.19 36.93 -21.13
CA THR A 101 9.01 35.88 -20.51
C THR A 101 9.43 36.27 -19.09
N ARG A 102 9.83 37.53 -18.88
CA ARG A 102 10.16 38.05 -17.54
C ARG A 102 8.94 38.04 -16.64
N ALA A 103 7.81 38.55 -17.11
CA ALA A 103 6.61 38.62 -16.30
C ALA A 103 6.02 37.23 -15.96
N LEU A 104 6.20 36.22 -16.82
CA LEU A 104 5.88 34.82 -16.48
C LEU A 104 6.81 34.28 -15.38
N LYS A 105 8.12 34.56 -15.45
CA LYS A 105 9.05 34.19 -14.38
C LYS A 105 8.67 34.83 -13.05
N ASP A 106 8.33 36.12 -13.07
CA ASP A 106 7.94 36.87 -11.88
C ASP A 106 6.64 36.30 -11.28
N PHE A 107 5.65 35.96 -12.13
CA PHE A 107 4.44 35.25 -11.72
C PHE A 107 4.73 33.90 -11.07
N ILE A 108 5.58 33.06 -11.66
CA ILE A 108 5.89 31.76 -11.05
C ILE A 108 6.65 31.95 -9.73
N THR A 109 7.59 32.90 -9.70
CA THR A 109 8.41 33.20 -8.53
C THR A 109 7.60 33.80 -7.38
N SER A 110 6.46 34.44 -7.65
CA SER A 110 5.58 34.96 -6.58
C SER A 110 4.89 33.86 -5.77
N HIS A 111 4.91 32.60 -6.23
CA HIS A 111 4.29 31.46 -5.54
C HIS A 111 5.25 30.75 -4.58
N LYS A 112 6.03 31.52 -3.80
CA LYS A 112 6.95 30.96 -2.80
C LYS A 112 6.21 30.21 -1.69
N LYS A 113 5.07 30.74 -1.24
CA LYS A 113 4.19 30.09 -0.24
C LYS A 113 3.70 28.71 -0.70
N LEU A 114 3.48 28.52 -2.00
CA LEU A 114 3.16 27.20 -2.56
C LEU A 114 4.34 26.21 -2.50
N GLY A 115 5.57 26.69 -2.33
CA GLY A 115 6.79 25.89 -2.38
C GLY A 115 7.59 26.04 -3.68
N VAL A 116 7.40 27.09 -4.48
CA VAL A 116 8.30 27.40 -5.60
C VAL A 116 9.61 27.96 -5.05
N LEU A 117 10.73 27.30 -5.36
CA LEU A 117 12.06 27.66 -4.85
C LEU A 117 12.82 28.54 -5.81
N LEU A 118 12.88 28.14 -7.09
CA LEU A 118 13.72 28.81 -8.08
C LEU A 118 13.15 28.68 -9.50
N VAL A 119 13.25 29.76 -10.26
CA VAL A 119 12.95 29.78 -11.70
C VAL A 119 14.17 30.24 -12.47
N ARG A 120 14.73 29.38 -13.33
CA ARG A 120 15.96 29.67 -14.08
C ARG A 120 15.84 29.41 -15.56
N SER A 121 16.45 30.27 -16.38
CA SER A 121 16.56 30.02 -17.83
C SER A 121 17.69 29.03 -18.10
N VAL A 122 17.40 28.01 -18.91
CA VAL A 122 18.38 26.99 -19.34
C VAL A 122 18.30 26.79 -20.84
N SER A 123 19.43 26.45 -21.45
CA SER A 123 19.49 26.06 -22.87
C SER A 123 19.36 24.54 -22.98
N LYS A 124 18.32 24.06 -23.66
CA LYS A 124 18.03 22.62 -23.84
C LYS A 124 17.56 22.36 -25.27
N LYS A 125 17.64 21.11 -25.71
CA LYS A 125 17.13 20.68 -27.02
C LYS A 125 15.73 20.12 -26.81
N ASP A 126 14.80 20.54 -27.67
CA ASP A 126 13.49 19.92 -27.74
C ASP A 126 13.61 18.50 -28.31
N PHE A 127 12.97 17.53 -27.66
CA PHE A 127 13.02 16.12 -28.06
C PHE A 127 12.18 15.85 -29.31
N TYR A 128 11.07 16.57 -29.48
CA TYR A 128 10.13 16.31 -30.57
C TYR A 128 10.56 16.98 -31.88
N GLY A 129 10.62 16.17 -32.93
CA GLY A 129 10.95 16.59 -34.30
C GLY A 129 12.45 16.70 -34.57
N PHE A 130 12.83 16.61 -35.84
CA PHE A 130 14.21 16.82 -36.25
C PHE A 130 14.52 18.32 -36.29
N ARG A 131 15.41 18.77 -35.39
CA ARG A 131 15.77 20.20 -35.27
C ARG A 131 17.26 20.47 -35.50
N ASN A 132 17.97 19.50 -36.08
CA ASN A 132 19.39 19.59 -36.41
C ASN A 132 20.27 20.12 -35.25
N GLY A 133 20.02 19.64 -34.03
CA GLY A 133 20.78 20.03 -32.84
C GLY A 133 20.52 21.44 -32.30
N LYS A 134 19.54 22.19 -32.83
CA LYS A 134 19.16 23.51 -32.31
C LYS A 134 18.75 23.42 -30.84
N ALA A 135 19.33 24.27 -30.01
CA ALA A 135 18.89 24.47 -28.63
C ALA A 135 17.88 25.64 -28.56
N ASP A 136 16.89 25.48 -27.69
CA ASP A 136 15.93 26.53 -27.33
C ASP A 136 16.12 26.94 -25.87
N THR A 137 15.52 28.07 -25.51
CA THR A 137 15.47 28.53 -24.12
C THR A 137 14.28 27.88 -23.41
N PHE A 138 14.55 27.28 -22.26
CA PHE A 138 13.55 26.75 -21.36
C PHE A 138 13.62 27.47 -20.01
N LEU A 139 12.50 27.56 -19.31
CA LEU A 139 12.43 27.93 -17.90
C LEU A 139 12.37 26.64 -17.09
N ARG A 140 13.34 26.41 -16.20
CA ARG A 140 13.27 25.35 -15.19
C ARG A 140 12.68 25.92 -13.93
N ILE A 141 11.72 25.21 -13.35
CA ILE A 141 11.01 25.59 -12.13
C ILE A 141 11.28 24.50 -11.12
N ASP A 142 11.97 24.84 -10.03
CA ASP A 142 12.27 23.94 -8.92
C ASP A 142 11.27 24.21 -7.79
N CYS A 143 10.68 23.13 -7.27
CA CYS A 143 9.68 23.18 -6.21
C CYS A 143 10.17 22.34 -5.01
N ARG A 144 9.76 22.73 -3.80
CA ARG A 144 10.12 22.05 -2.55
C ARG A 144 9.55 20.63 -2.50
N SER A 145 8.30 20.47 -2.93
CA SER A 145 7.53 19.23 -2.88
C SER A 145 6.92 18.84 -4.23
N LEU A 146 6.51 17.59 -4.35
CA LEU A 146 5.81 17.06 -5.52
C LEU A 146 4.40 17.66 -5.62
N LYS A 147 3.72 17.88 -4.49
CA LYS A 147 2.45 18.61 -4.38
C LYS A 147 2.58 20.01 -4.98
N ALA A 148 3.58 20.79 -4.54
CA ALA A 148 3.86 22.13 -5.06
C ALA A 148 4.08 22.11 -6.58
N SER A 149 4.90 21.16 -7.06
CA SER A 149 5.17 20.99 -8.48
C SER A 149 3.91 20.66 -9.28
N LYS A 150 3.02 19.79 -8.77
CA LYS A 150 1.77 19.41 -9.44
C LYS A 150 0.77 20.55 -9.48
N ILE A 151 0.61 21.30 -8.38
CA ILE A 151 -0.27 22.46 -8.31
C ILE A 151 0.21 23.56 -9.27
N MET A 152 1.51 23.84 -9.27
CA MET A 152 2.09 24.85 -10.17
C MET A 152 1.96 24.44 -11.64
N ALA A 153 2.23 23.18 -11.97
CA ALA A 153 2.00 22.66 -13.32
C ALA A 153 0.53 22.78 -13.74
N TYR A 154 -0.42 22.47 -12.85
CA TYR A 154 -1.85 22.62 -13.12
C TYR A 154 -2.24 24.09 -13.36
N LYS A 155 -1.78 25.03 -12.51
CA LYS A 155 -2.02 26.47 -12.68
C LYS A 155 -1.52 26.97 -14.04
N LEU A 156 -0.35 26.50 -14.48
CA LEU A 156 0.25 26.88 -15.77
C LEU A 156 -0.43 26.27 -17.01
N GLN A 157 -1.29 25.27 -16.84
CA GLN A 157 -2.15 24.75 -17.93
C GLN A 157 -3.42 25.58 -18.12
N LYS A 158 -3.81 26.36 -17.10
CA LYS A 158 -4.95 27.28 -17.15
C LYS A 158 -4.54 28.62 -17.76
N PRO A 159 -5.50 29.50 -18.10
CA PRO A 159 -5.16 30.87 -18.51
C PRO A 159 -4.39 31.58 -17.40
N VAL A 160 -3.25 32.19 -17.75
CA VAL A 160 -2.42 32.96 -16.82
C VAL A 160 -2.57 34.44 -17.16
N GLN A 161 -3.12 35.21 -16.22
CA GLN A 161 -3.37 36.64 -16.36
C GLN A 161 -2.73 37.42 -15.20
N GLY A 162 -2.21 38.61 -15.47
CA GLY A 162 -1.58 39.45 -14.46
C GLY A 162 -0.91 40.69 -15.05
N ARG A 163 -0.12 41.41 -14.24
CA ARG A 163 0.61 42.62 -14.69
C ARG A 163 1.59 42.26 -15.82
N GLY A 164 1.21 42.56 -17.06
CA GLY A 164 2.04 42.36 -18.25
C GLY A 164 2.06 40.93 -18.79
N ILE A 165 1.17 40.04 -18.32
CA ILE A 165 0.99 38.68 -18.86
C ILE A 165 -0.47 38.38 -19.15
N ALA A 166 -0.70 37.81 -20.33
CA ALA A 166 -1.97 37.24 -20.75
C ALA A 166 -1.65 36.04 -21.65
N PHE A 167 -1.55 34.86 -21.04
CA PHE A 167 -1.38 33.60 -21.75
C PHE A 167 -2.72 32.85 -21.73
N PRO A 168 -3.34 32.56 -22.88
CA PRO A 168 -4.52 31.71 -22.93
C PRO A 168 -4.16 30.27 -22.50
N ALA A 169 -5.18 29.50 -22.14
CA ALA A 169 -5.00 28.07 -21.84
C ALA A 169 -4.34 27.35 -23.02
N GLY A 170 -3.33 26.52 -22.74
CA GLY A 170 -2.59 25.77 -23.75
C GLY A 170 -1.43 26.52 -24.43
N GLU A 171 -1.25 27.82 -24.19
CA GLU A 171 -0.12 28.59 -24.74
C GLU A 171 1.22 28.22 -24.09
N ILE A 172 1.19 27.82 -22.81
CA ILE A 172 2.37 27.41 -22.06
C ILE A 172 2.59 25.91 -22.26
N SER A 173 3.67 25.55 -22.96
CA SER A 173 4.06 24.16 -23.17
C SER A 173 4.92 23.64 -22.02
N LEU A 174 4.36 22.76 -21.20
CA LEU A 174 5.07 22.08 -20.11
C LEU A 174 5.82 20.85 -20.60
N TYR A 175 7.02 20.65 -20.07
CA TYR A 175 7.90 19.53 -20.39
C TYR A 175 8.31 18.82 -19.11
N GLU A 176 8.28 17.48 -19.16
CA GLU A 176 8.67 16.60 -18.07
C GLU A 176 7.94 16.89 -16.73
N SER A 177 6.74 17.47 -16.77
CA SER A 177 5.94 17.77 -15.57
C SER A 177 5.31 16.53 -14.93
N ASN A 178 5.37 15.39 -15.61
CA ASN A 178 4.80 14.10 -15.20
C ASN A 178 5.86 13.04 -14.89
N ILE A 179 7.15 13.40 -14.85
CA ILE A 179 8.22 12.45 -14.51
C ILE A 179 8.40 12.41 -13.00
N GLU A 180 8.28 11.22 -12.43
CA GLU A 180 8.52 10.99 -11.01
C GLU A 180 9.95 11.41 -10.61
N PRO A 181 10.11 12.26 -9.58
CA PRO A 181 11.43 12.82 -9.25
C PRO A 181 12.45 11.74 -8.88
N ILE A 182 12.02 10.62 -8.26
CA ILE A 182 12.92 9.51 -7.92
C ILE A 182 13.62 8.91 -9.14
N ILE A 183 12.93 8.80 -10.28
CA ILE A 183 13.51 8.28 -11.54
C ILE A 183 14.60 9.24 -12.04
N ARG A 184 14.35 10.55 -11.93
CA ARG A 184 15.36 11.56 -12.27
C ARG A 184 16.56 11.51 -11.35
N PHE A 185 16.34 11.38 -10.04
CA PHE A 185 17.40 11.22 -9.06
C PHE A 185 18.30 10.03 -9.43
N MET A 186 17.70 8.87 -9.69
CA MET A 186 18.44 7.67 -10.09
C MET A 186 19.26 7.91 -11.36
N HIS A 187 18.64 8.47 -12.40
CA HIS A 187 19.34 8.76 -13.66
C HIS A 187 20.48 9.77 -13.50
N MET A 188 20.27 10.84 -12.73
CA MET A 188 21.28 11.89 -12.50
C MET A 188 22.48 11.39 -11.69
N ARG A 189 22.28 10.37 -10.86
CA ARG A 189 23.34 9.76 -10.03
C ARG A 189 23.90 8.47 -10.60
N ASP A 190 23.45 8.07 -11.79
CA ASP A 190 23.78 6.79 -12.42
C ASP A 190 23.49 5.59 -11.49
N ILE A 191 22.40 5.67 -10.72
CA ILE A 191 22.00 4.63 -9.77
C ILE A 191 21.17 3.57 -10.49
N GLN A 192 21.57 2.31 -10.34
CA GLN A 192 20.72 1.17 -10.66
C GLN A 192 19.72 0.91 -9.51
N PRO A 193 18.43 0.67 -9.80
CA PRO A 193 17.42 0.49 -8.75
C PRO A 193 17.71 -0.63 -7.73
N ALA A 194 18.34 -1.72 -8.17
CA ALA A 194 18.76 -2.83 -7.30
C ALA A 194 20.30 -2.88 -7.12
N GLY A 195 20.97 -1.75 -7.34
CA GLY A 195 22.42 -1.63 -7.31
C GLY A 195 22.97 -1.33 -5.91
N TRP A 196 24.29 -1.40 -5.81
CA TRP A 196 25.03 -1.00 -4.61
C TRP A 196 25.18 0.52 -4.55
N LEU A 197 24.94 1.07 -3.36
CA LEU A 197 25.07 2.49 -3.03
C LEU A 197 26.18 2.68 -2.00
N ALA A 198 26.83 3.83 -2.05
CA ALA A 198 27.84 4.27 -1.11
C ALA A 198 27.55 5.69 -0.62
N VAL A 199 27.68 5.90 0.69
CA VAL A 199 27.65 7.23 1.31
C VAL A 199 28.77 7.32 2.35
N SER A 200 29.55 8.40 2.31
CA SER A 200 30.58 8.66 3.30
C SER A 200 29.94 8.90 4.67
N ARG A 201 30.46 8.26 5.73
CA ARG A 201 29.83 8.29 7.07
C ARG A 201 29.77 9.68 7.69
N LYS A 202 30.68 10.60 7.32
CA LYS A 202 30.63 12.00 7.78
C LYS A 202 29.47 12.79 7.17
N ASP A 203 28.88 12.28 6.08
CA ASP A 203 27.76 12.89 5.36
C ASP A 203 26.43 12.22 5.75
N LEU A 204 26.42 11.37 6.80
CA LEU A 204 25.24 10.72 7.35
C LEU A 204 24.83 11.38 8.67
N ALA A 205 23.55 11.69 8.80
CA ALA A 205 22.92 12.03 10.06
C ALA A 205 22.17 10.80 10.60
N PRO A 206 22.26 10.45 11.89
CA PRO A 206 21.43 9.40 12.47
C PRO A 206 19.93 9.68 12.28
N SER A 207 19.13 8.65 12.02
CA SER A 207 17.67 8.73 11.96
C SER A 207 17.03 7.62 12.81
N SER A 208 15.83 7.88 13.31
CA SER A 208 15.00 6.92 14.06
C SER A 208 13.66 6.63 13.37
N GLU A 209 13.55 6.97 12.09
CA GLU A 209 12.31 6.85 11.30
C GLU A 209 12.01 5.40 10.85
N SER A 210 12.93 4.45 11.10
CA SER A 210 12.81 3.06 10.68
C SER A 210 13.17 2.08 11.80
N ARG A 211 12.68 0.84 11.68
CA ARG A 211 13.07 -0.31 12.52
C ARG A 211 14.29 -1.06 11.98
N CYS A 212 14.83 -0.67 10.82
CA CYS A 212 16.05 -1.26 10.28
C CYS A 212 17.20 -1.13 11.27
N SER A 213 18.16 -2.06 11.19
CA SER A 213 19.32 -2.06 12.09
C SER A 213 20.17 -0.79 12.00
N MET A 214 20.17 -0.16 10.83
CA MET A 214 20.89 1.08 10.55
C MET A 214 19.93 2.07 9.88
N SER A 215 19.76 3.26 10.45
CA SER A 215 18.91 4.29 9.87
C SER A 215 19.60 5.65 9.87
N PHE A 216 19.64 6.29 8.70
CA PHE A 216 20.33 7.56 8.49
C PHE A 216 19.57 8.49 7.54
N GLY A 217 19.90 9.77 7.59
CA GLY A 217 19.58 10.79 6.60
C GLY A 217 20.84 11.29 5.88
N THR A 218 20.69 11.70 4.62
CA THR A 218 21.75 12.38 3.83
C THR A 218 21.16 13.26 2.74
N SER A 219 21.98 14.13 2.15
CA SER A 219 21.60 14.88 0.95
C SER A 219 21.81 14.05 -0.32
N TRP A 220 20.92 14.19 -1.30
CA TRP A 220 20.96 13.43 -2.56
C TRP A 220 22.29 13.54 -3.32
N ASN A 221 23.00 14.67 -3.19
CA ASN A 221 24.28 14.91 -3.84
C ASN A 221 25.45 14.14 -3.19
N LYS A 222 25.23 13.44 -2.06
CA LYS A 222 26.22 12.60 -1.37
C LYS A 222 26.13 11.11 -1.71
N VAL A 223 25.05 10.67 -2.35
CA VAL A 223 24.81 9.25 -2.65
C VAL A 223 25.49 8.82 -3.95
N THR A 224 26.41 7.86 -3.89
CA THR A 224 27.17 7.39 -5.06
C THR A 224 26.76 5.97 -5.44
N ALA A 225 26.60 5.70 -6.73
CA ALA A 225 26.39 4.35 -7.24
C ALA A 225 27.72 3.58 -7.35
N LEU A 226 27.72 2.31 -6.95
CA LEU A 226 28.84 1.39 -7.11
C LEU A 226 28.60 0.43 -8.28
N ASN A 227 28.46 0.96 -9.50
CA ASN A 227 28.08 0.16 -10.69
C ASN A 227 29.09 -0.91 -11.12
N GLN A 228 30.32 -0.88 -10.58
CA GLN A 228 31.34 -1.91 -10.79
C GLN A 228 31.14 -3.14 -9.90
N ARG A 229 30.22 -3.06 -8.94
CA ARG A 229 29.94 -4.11 -7.96
C ARG A 229 28.81 -5.00 -8.48
N HIS A 230 29.09 -6.29 -8.63
CA HIS A 230 28.18 -7.27 -9.26
C HIS A 230 27.79 -8.43 -8.33
N ASP A 231 28.35 -8.50 -7.12
CA ASP A 231 27.89 -9.40 -6.07
C ASP A 231 26.52 -8.96 -5.54
N SER A 232 25.83 -9.87 -4.85
CA SER A 232 24.56 -9.59 -4.18
C SER A 232 24.75 -9.63 -2.68
N ALA A 233 24.06 -8.73 -1.99
CA ALA A 233 23.94 -8.77 -0.54
C ALA A 233 23.20 -10.05 -0.12
N PRO A 234 23.49 -10.58 1.07
CA PRO A 234 22.87 -11.81 1.56
C PRO A 234 21.45 -11.53 2.06
N PHE A 235 20.48 -11.44 1.16
CA PHE A 235 19.09 -11.11 1.50
C PHE A 235 18.42 -12.21 2.35
N LEU A 236 17.74 -11.83 3.43
CA LEU A 236 16.88 -12.70 4.22
C LEU A 236 15.52 -12.84 3.54
N LEU A 237 15.25 -14.06 3.09
CA LEU A 237 14.00 -14.46 2.45
C LEU A 237 13.09 -15.07 3.52
N ALA A 238 11.81 -14.70 3.52
CA ALA A 238 10.76 -15.36 4.31
C ALA A 238 9.67 -15.88 3.37
N SER A 239 9.45 -17.20 3.35
CA SER A 239 8.33 -17.81 2.64
C SER A 239 7.27 -18.26 3.63
N PHE A 240 6.03 -17.83 3.45
CA PHE A 240 4.93 -18.18 4.36
C PHE A 240 3.68 -18.66 3.62
N ASP A 241 2.81 -19.33 4.36
CA ASP A 241 1.56 -19.93 3.89
C ASP A 241 0.58 -20.04 5.07
N ILE A 242 -0.72 -19.81 4.84
CA ILE A 242 -1.77 -19.91 5.86
C ILE A 242 -2.72 -21.08 5.60
N GLU A 243 -3.25 -21.65 6.68
CA GLU A 243 -4.33 -22.64 6.62
C GLU A 243 -5.57 -22.13 7.34
N CYS A 244 -6.72 -22.25 6.68
CA CYS A 244 -8.01 -21.78 7.17
C CYS A 244 -8.99 -22.94 7.32
N ASN A 245 -9.83 -22.90 8.36
CA ASN A 245 -10.88 -23.90 8.52
C ASN A 245 -12.20 -23.42 7.91
N SER A 246 -12.62 -24.01 6.79
CA SER A 246 -13.92 -23.72 6.19
C SER A 246 -15.05 -24.43 6.91
N SER A 247 -15.83 -23.64 7.65
CA SER A 247 -17.00 -24.12 8.40
C SER A 247 -18.11 -24.70 7.53
N HIS A 248 -18.20 -24.31 6.25
CA HIS A 248 -19.32 -24.69 5.36
C HIS A 248 -18.86 -25.50 4.13
N GLY A 249 -17.60 -25.94 4.08
CA GLY A 249 -17.02 -26.67 2.93
C GLY A 249 -16.95 -25.84 1.63
N ASP A 250 -17.12 -24.52 1.75
CA ASP A 250 -16.94 -23.54 0.69
C ASP A 250 -15.53 -22.91 0.76
N PHE A 251 -15.23 -22.03 -0.18
CA PHE A 251 -13.99 -21.27 -0.15
C PHE A 251 -13.90 -20.44 1.15
N PRO A 252 -12.80 -20.52 1.92
CA PRO A 252 -12.66 -19.81 3.18
C PRO A 252 -12.89 -18.31 3.03
N THR A 253 -13.71 -17.73 3.91
CA THR A 253 -14.03 -16.30 3.89
C THR A 253 -13.82 -15.68 5.28
N PRO A 254 -12.97 -14.64 5.42
CA PRO A 254 -12.67 -14.05 6.73
C PRO A 254 -13.89 -13.34 7.34
N LYS A 255 -14.74 -12.75 6.50
CA LYS A 255 -16.02 -12.14 6.90
C LYS A 255 -17.15 -12.77 6.11
N LYS A 256 -17.81 -13.77 6.71
CA LYS A 256 -18.97 -14.44 6.11
C LYS A 256 -20.25 -13.64 6.25
N ASP A 257 -21.13 -13.84 5.28
CA ASP A 257 -22.48 -13.29 5.24
C ASP A 257 -23.47 -14.37 4.77
N TYR A 258 -24.71 -13.99 4.53
CA TYR A 258 -25.76 -14.93 4.11
C TYR A 258 -25.80 -15.23 2.61
N SER A 259 -24.76 -14.91 1.84
CA SER A 259 -24.73 -15.11 0.38
C SER A 259 -24.99 -16.56 -0.01
N LYS A 260 -24.34 -17.51 0.66
CA LYS A 260 -24.54 -18.94 0.40
C LYS A 260 -25.98 -19.37 0.67
N LEU A 261 -26.51 -19.04 1.85
CA LEU A 261 -27.89 -19.36 2.22
C LEU A 261 -28.90 -18.73 1.24
N ALA A 262 -28.69 -17.48 0.81
CA ALA A 262 -29.54 -16.82 -0.17
C ALA A 262 -29.55 -17.56 -1.52
N MET A 263 -28.38 -18.02 -1.99
CA MET A 263 -28.25 -18.81 -3.23
C MET A 263 -28.93 -20.17 -3.11
N GLU A 264 -28.76 -20.86 -1.98
CA GLU A 264 -29.37 -22.15 -1.68
C GLU A 264 -30.90 -22.04 -1.61
N LEU A 265 -31.44 -21.03 -0.91
CA LEU A 265 -32.87 -20.74 -0.87
C LEU A 265 -33.43 -20.45 -2.27
N LYS A 266 -32.69 -19.69 -3.09
CA LYS A 266 -33.07 -19.40 -4.47
C LYS A 266 -33.09 -20.65 -5.35
N ALA A 267 -32.10 -21.53 -5.20
CA ALA A 267 -32.06 -22.81 -5.91
C ALA A 267 -33.23 -23.69 -5.49
N ALA A 268 -33.45 -23.85 -4.18
CA ALA A 268 -34.54 -24.65 -3.63
C ALA A 268 -35.93 -24.15 -4.07
N CYS A 269 -36.15 -22.83 -4.10
CA CYS A 269 -37.42 -22.26 -4.58
C CYS A 269 -37.65 -22.48 -6.08
N LYS A 270 -36.61 -22.59 -6.91
CA LYS A 270 -36.74 -22.88 -8.35
C LYS A 270 -37.22 -24.31 -8.62
N GLU A 271 -36.97 -25.24 -7.72
CA GLU A 271 -37.41 -26.63 -7.84
C GLU A 271 -38.87 -26.84 -7.43
N LEU A 272 -39.50 -25.85 -6.80
CA LEU A 272 -40.91 -25.91 -6.43
C LEU A 272 -41.82 -25.85 -7.67
N ASN A 273 -42.92 -26.59 -7.64
CA ASN A 273 -43.92 -26.56 -8.71
C ASN A 273 -44.52 -25.15 -8.83
N ALA A 274 -44.69 -24.64 -10.06
CA ALA A 274 -45.27 -23.32 -10.33
C ALA A 274 -46.67 -23.11 -9.72
N ASN A 275 -47.42 -24.19 -9.45
CA ASN A 275 -48.75 -24.15 -8.83
C ASN A 275 -48.71 -24.22 -7.28
N THR A 276 -47.53 -24.18 -6.66
CA THR A 276 -47.41 -24.21 -5.20
C THR A 276 -47.99 -22.94 -4.60
N SER A 277 -48.93 -23.09 -3.66
CA SER A 277 -49.57 -21.94 -2.99
C SER A 277 -48.55 -21.09 -2.21
N GLU A 278 -48.81 -19.79 -2.09
CA GLU A 278 -48.00 -18.85 -1.28
C GLU A 278 -47.78 -19.37 0.14
N TYR A 279 -48.83 -19.88 0.78
CA TYR A 279 -48.78 -20.46 2.12
C TYR A 279 -47.78 -21.63 2.20
N ALA A 280 -47.77 -22.51 1.19
CA ALA A 280 -46.86 -23.64 1.14
C ALA A 280 -45.40 -23.21 0.90
N VAL A 281 -45.15 -22.19 0.06
CA VAL A 281 -43.80 -21.64 -0.16
C VAL A 281 -43.26 -20.96 1.10
N LYS A 282 -44.06 -20.13 1.77
CA LYS A 282 -43.68 -19.49 3.03
C LYS A 282 -43.42 -20.52 4.13
N GLY A 283 -44.25 -21.56 4.21
CA GLY A 283 -44.03 -22.69 5.10
C GLY A 283 -42.75 -23.47 4.79
N PHE A 284 -42.38 -23.61 3.51
CA PHE A 284 -41.11 -24.21 3.10
C PHE A 284 -39.90 -23.35 3.50
N LEU A 285 -39.93 -22.04 3.20
CA LEU A 285 -38.87 -21.09 3.59
C LEU A 285 -38.64 -21.09 5.11
N ARG A 286 -39.71 -21.14 5.91
CA ARG A 286 -39.62 -21.30 7.37
C ARG A 286 -38.81 -22.54 7.74
N ARG A 287 -39.13 -23.70 7.17
CA ARG A 287 -38.41 -24.95 7.45
C ARG A 287 -36.94 -24.88 7.01
N CYS A 288 -36.63 -24.24 5.89
CA CYS A 288 -35.25 -24.04 5.46
C CYS A 288 -34.45 -23.18 6.45
N LEU A 289 -35.03 -22.07 6.93
CA LEU A 289 -34.38 -21.23 7.95
C LEU A 289 -34.25 -21.96 9.30
N GLU A 290 -35.27 -22.69 9.72
CA GLU A 290 -35.19 -23.51 10.93
C GLU A 290 -34.12 -24.59 10.80
N HIS A 291 -34.01 -25.25 9.64
CA HIS A 291 -32.96 -26.24 9.35
C HIS A 291 -31.56 -25.63 9.39
N ALA A 292 -31.38 -24.44 8.81
CA ALA A 292 -30.09 -23.75 8.76
C ALA A 292 -29.58 -23.30 10.14
N PHE A 293 -30.47 -22.98 11.10
CA PHE A 293 -30.12 -22.36 12.39
C PHE A 293 -30.36 -23.25 13.61
N VAL A 294 -31.29 -24.21 13.56
CA VAL A 294 -31.72 -24.99 14.72
C VAL A 294 -31.48 -26.47 14.43
N GLY A 295 -30.51 -27.04 15.12
CA GLY A 295 -30.26 -28.48 15.09
C GLY A 295 -31.47 -29.26 15.62
N GLY A 296 -32.22 -29.88 14.71
CA GLY A 296 -33.21 -30.93 15.02
C GLY A 296 -34.67 -30.47 14.98
N GLY A 297 -35.38 -30.80 13.89
CA GLY A 297 -36.85 -30.66 13.85
C GLY A 297 -37.51 -31.32 12.63
N CYS A 298 -36.93 -31.22 11.45
CA CYS A 298 -37.27 -32.06 10.31
C CYS A 298 -35.98 -32.45 9.59
N GLY A 299 -35.92 -33.66 9.04
CA GLY A 299 -34.70 -34.24 8.47
C GLY A 299 -33.98 -33.36 7.45
N ASP A 300 -32.77 -33.78 7.09
CA ASP A 300 -31.87 -33.01 6.22
C ASP A 300 -32.58 -32.49 4.97
N ILE A 301 -32.67 -31.17 4.83
CA ILE A 301 -33.19 -30.55 3.61
C ILE A 301 -32.03 -30.49 2.64
N GLN A 302 -32.06 -31.37 1.63
CA GLN A 302 -31.03 -31.41 0.60
C GLN A 302 -30.85 -30.03 -0.04
N GLY A 303 -29.62 -29.54 -0.09
CA GLY A 303 -29.26 -28.27 -0.71
C GLY A 303 -29.33 -27.04 0.21
N ILE A 304 -29.67 -27.17 1.49
CA ILE A 304 -29.57 -26.08 2.48
C ILE A 304 -28.46 -26.39 3.48
N SER A 305 -27.42 -25.57 3.52
CA SER A 305 -26.30 -25.70 4.45
C SER A 305 -26.66 -25.20 5.85
N ARG A 306 -26.02 -25.78 6.87
CA ARG A 306 -26.06 -25.23 8.23
C ARG A 306 -25.32 -23.91 8.29
N VAL A 307 -25.82 -22.97 9.09
CA VAL A 307 -25.19 -21.69 9.36
C VAL A 307 -24.53 -21.73 10.72
N HIS A 308 -23.24 -21.41 10.76
CA HIS A 308 -22.49 -21.23 12.00
C HIS A 308 -22.52 -19.74 12.41
N LEU A 309 -23.01 -19.45 13.61
CA LEU A 309 -23.14 -18.08 14.10
C LEU A 309 -21.95 -17.69 14.96
N ARG A 310 -21.54 -16.43 14.84
CA ARG A 310 -20.45 -15.86 15.66
C ARG A 310 -20.77 -15.89 17.17
N ASP A 311 -22.05 -15.75 17.51
CA ASP A 311 -22.54 -16.01 18.87
C ASP A 311 -23.38 -17.30 18.83
N PRO A 312 -22.86 -18.43 19.34
CA PRO A 312 -23.58 -19.69 19.36
C PRO A 312 -24.88 -19.66 20.18
N ALA A 313 -25.03 -18.69 21.10
CA ALA A 313 -26.25 -18.53 21.89
C ALA A 313 -27.31 -17.66 21.19
N ALA A 314 -26.99 -17.04 20.06
CA ALA A 314 -27.90 -16.20 19.31
C ALA A 314 -29.08 -17.01 18.77
N LYS A 315 -30.29 -16.46 18.92
CA LYS A 315 -31.54 -17.08 18.46
C LYS A 315 -32.07 -16.37 17.23
N LEU A 316 -32.88 -17.08 16.44
CA LEU A 316 -33.66 -16.46 15.38
C LEU A 316 -34.56 -15.35 15.95
N PRO A 317 -34.72 -14.24 15.22
CA PRO A 317 -35.50 -13.09 15.67
C PRO A 317 -37.00 -13.44 15.80
N ALA A 318 -37.69 -12.84 16.77
CA ALA A 318 -39.13 -13.03 16.98
C ALA A 318 -39.98 -12.63 15.75
N LYS A 319 -39.44 -11.74 14.89
CA LYS A 319 -40.07 -11.27 13.65
C LYS A 319 -39.86 -12.20 12.45
N LEU A 320 -39.51 -13.48 12.68
CA LEU A 320 -39.30 -14.47 11.61
C LEU A 320 -40.43 -14.50 10.55
N PRO A 321 -41.73 -14.36 10.88
CA PRO A 321 -42.79 -14.30 9.86
C PRO A 321 -42.62 -13.15 8.85
N LEU A 322 -42.21 -11.96 9.30
CA LEU A 322 -41.98 -10.80 8.43
C LEU A 322 -40.78 -11.04 7.50
N ILE A 323 -39.72 -11.68 8.01
CA ILE A 323 -38.54 -12.06 7.23
C ILE A 323 -38.94 -13.04 6.12
N ILE A 324 -39.79 -14.02 6.44
CA ILE A 324 -40.31 -14.99 5.46
C ILE A 324 -41.15 -14.29 4.37
N ASP A 325 -41.97 -13.30 4.75
CA ASP A 325 -42.75 -12.52 3.78
C ASP A 325 -41.86 -11.73 2.82
N ASP A 326 -40.80 -11.11 3.33
CA ASP A 326 -39.81 -10.37 2.53
C ASP A 326 -38.99 -11.31 1.63
N LEU A 327 -38.57 -12.46 2.14
CA LEU A 327 -37.88 -13.51 1.36
C LEU A 327 -38.77 -14.07 0.25
N TYR A 328 -40.04 -14.36 0.55
CA TYR A 328 -41.00 -14.80 -0.46
C TYR A 328 -41.16 -13.77 -1.58
N ALA A 329 -41.28 -12.49 -1.22
CA ALA A 329 -41.36 -11.40 -2.19
C ALA A 329 -40.09 -11.28 -3.06
N GLY A 330 -38.93 -11.58 -2.51
CA GLY A 330 -37.63 -11.56 -3.20
C GLY A 330 -37.33 -12.78 -4.08
N LEU A 331 -37.76 -13.97 -3.66
CA LEU A 331 -37.42 -15.25 -4.30
C LEU A 331 -38.46 -15.71 -5.33
N VAL A 332 -39.75 -15.42 -5.09
CA VAL A 332 -40.88 -15.96 -5.88
C VAL A 332 -41.86 -14.85 -6.31
N GLY A 333 -41.99 -13.78 -5.53
CA GLY A 333 -42.98 -12.72 -5.77
C GLY A 333 -42.80 -11.95 -7.08
N LYS A 334 -43.92 -11.63 -7.75
CA LYS A 334 -43.98 -10.82 -8.98
C LYS A 334 -44.08 -9.31 -8.69
N LYS A 335 -43.36 -8.79 -7.69
CA LYS A 335 -43.37 -7.33 -7.42
C LYS A 335 -42.55 -6.59 -8.47
N SER A 336 -42.88 -5.32 -8.71
CA SER A 336 -42.13 -4.42 -9.63
C SER A 336 -40.68 -4.20 -9.21
N VAL A 337 -40.38 -4.34 -7.91
CA VAL A 337 -39.02 -4.39 -7.35
C VAL A 337 -38.99 -5.48 -6.27
N PRO A 338 -38.42 -6.66 -6.53
CA PRO A 338 -38.24 -7.71 -5.52
C PRO A 338 -37.18 -7.29 -4.48
N ALA A 339 -37.44 -7.58 -3.20
CA ALA A 339 -36.44 -7.39 -2.15
C ALA A 339 -35.27 -8.36 -2.36
N ASP A 340 -34.03 -7.89 -2.28
CA ASP A 340 -32.86 -8.75 -2.42
C ASP A 340 -32.77 -9.70 -1.21
N PRO A 341 -32.88 -11.03 -1.40
CA PRO A 341 -32.87 -12.00 -0.31
C PRO A 341 -31.61 -11.89 0.55
N LEU A 342 -30.45 -11.57 -0.05
CA LEU A 342 -29.21 -11.41 0.70
C LEU A 342 -29.30 -10.22 1.68
N LYS A 343 -29.82 -9.08 1.21
CA LYS A 343 -30.00 -7.89 2.06
C LYS A 343 -30.99 -8.16 3.19
N VAL A 344 -32.06 -8.90 2.92
CA VAL A 344 -33.05 -9.28 3.94
C VAL A 344 -32.39 -10.13 5.03
N LEU A 345 -31.64 -11.17 4.64
CA LEU A 345 -30.97 -12.07 5.60
C LEU A 345 -29.90 -11.32 6.41
N ASN A 346 -29.02 -10.57 5.76
CA ASN A 346 -27.95 -9.80 6.41
C ASN A 346 -28.49 -8.71 7.36
N ALA A 347 -29.65 -8.13 7.08
CA ALA A 347 -30.27 -7.12 7.95
C ALA A 347 -31.01 -7.73 9.15
N ALA A 348 -31.58 -8.92 9.00
CA ALA A 348 -32.53 -9.46 9.96
C ALA A 348 -31.98 -10.58 10.86
N LEU A 349 -30.92 -11.28 10.43
CA LEU A 349 -30.38 -12.45 11.13
C LEU A 349 -29.06 -12.13 11.86
N PRO A 350 -28.69 -12.92 12.90
CA PRO A 350 -27.44 -12.72 13.63
C PRO A 350 -26.21 -12.84 12.73
N ARG A 351 -25.03 -12.38 13.18
CA ARG A 351 -23.82 -12.46 12.36
C ARG A 351 -23.33 -13.90 12.21
N VAL A 352 -22.98 -14.26 10.98
CA VAL A 352 -22.34 -15.54 10.63
C VAL A 352 -20.90 -15.53 11.14
N GLU A 353 -20.42 -16.68 11.59
CA GLU A 353 -19.02 -16.93 11.92
C GLU A 353 -18.18 -16.96 10.65
N GLY A 354 -17.09 -16.20 10.62
CA GLY A 354 -16.10 -16.27 9.54
C GLY A 354 -15.25 -17.53 9.67
N ASP A 355 -14.46 -17.82 8.64
CA ASP A 355 -13.51 -18.93 8.69
C ASP A 355 -12.19 -18.45 9.29
N ALA A 356 -11.81 -19.06 10.41
CA ALA A 356 -10.62 -18.67 11.14
C ALA A 356 -9.34 -19.22 10.48
N ILE A 357 -8.27 -18.43 10.58
CA ILE A 357 -6.91 -18.89 10.34
C ILE A 357 -6.52 -19.82 11.49
N ILE A 358 -6.17 -21.06 11.17
CA ILE A 358 -5.81 -22.09 12.14
C ILE A 358 -4.32 -22.38 12.19
N GLN A 359 -3.59 -22.14 11.10
CA GLN A 359 -2.14 -22.28 11.07
C GLN A 359 -1.50 -21.21 10.19
N ILE A 360 -0.29 -20.79 10.56
CA ILE A 360 0.59 -20.00 9.68
C ILE A 360 1.98 -20.62 9.71
N GLY A 361 2.43 -21.14 8.58
CA GLY A 361 3.78 -21.63 8.37
C GLY A 361 4.68 -20.51 7.87
N VAL A 362 5.93 -20.44 8.35
CA VAL A 362 6.95 -19.54 7.80
C VAL A 362 8.32 -20.21 7.79
N THR A 363 9.04 -20.03 6.70
CA THR A 363 10.40 -20.52 6.52
C THR A 363 11.34 -19.39 6.12
N PHE A 364 12.56 -19.41 6.65
CA PHE A 364 13.59 -18.40 6.37
C PHE A 364 14.77 -19.00 5.59
N GLY A 365 15.36 -18.20 4.71
CA GLY A 365 16.57 -18.57 3.99
C GLY A 365 17.39 -17.34 3.62
N ILE A 366 18.71 -17.51 3.43
CA ILE A 366 19.59 -16.44 2.99
C ILE A 366 19.89 -16.63 1.51
N TYR A 367 19.63 -15.60 0.70
CA TYR A 367 19.94 -15.62 -0.73
C TYR A 367 21.44 -15.84 -0.98
N GLY A 368 21.77 -16.82 -1.82
CA GLY A 368 23.15 -17.21 -2.10
C GLY A 368 23.86 -17.95 -0.95
N GLY A 369 23.22 -18.11 0.21
CA GLY A 369 23.73 -18.88 1.34
C GLY A 369 23.38 -20.37 1.27
N PRO A 370 23.98 -21.21 2.13
CA PRO A 370 23.52 -22.58 2.29
C PRO A 370 22.06 -22.60 2.77
N LEU A 371 21.28 -23.60 2.34
CA LEU A 371 19.95 -23.86 2.88
C LEU A 371 20.05 -23.91 4.41
N VAL A 372 19.38 -22.98 5.11
CA VAL A 372 19.35 -22.96 6.57
C VAL A 372 18.52 -24.15 7.02
N SER A 373 19.22 -25.28 7.23
CA SER A 373 18.65 -26.61 7.43
C SER A 373 18.48 -26.95 8.92
N THR A 374 17.90 -26.05 9.71
CA THR A 374 17.70 -26.28 11.15
C THR A 374 16.32 -25.84 11.63
N LYS A 375 15.99 -26.22 12.88
CA LYS A 375 14.78 -25.79 13.62
C LYS A 375 14.63 -24.26 13.72
N ASP A 376 15.71 -23.54 13.45
CA ASP A 376 15.85 -22.08 13.50
C ASP A 376 15.26 -21.37 12.28
N ALA A 377 15.06 -22.09 11.17
CA ALA A 377 14.52 -21.50 9.94
C ALA A 377 13.07 -21.87 9.67
N ARG A 378 12.49 -22.85 10.37
CA ARG A 378 11.16 -23.38 10.06
C ARG A 378 10.25 -23.26 11.26
N HIS A 379 9.20 -22.46 11.12
CA HIS A 379 8.26 -22.17 12.20
C HIS A 379 6.84 -22.41 11.74
N ILE A 380 6.01 -22.92 12.64
CA ILE A 380 4.57 -23.04 12.41
C ILE A 380 3.83 -22.52 13.64
N PHE A 381 2.92 -21.59 13.42
CA PHE A 381 2.02 -21.06 14.44
C PHE A 381 0.70 -21.79 14.32
N VAL A 382 0.20 -22.37 15.40
CA VAL A 382 -0.97 -23.26 15.38
C VAL A 382 -1.99 -22.84 16.43
N LEU A 383 -3.26 -22.81 16.03
CA LEU A 383 -4.38 -22.56 16.93
C LEU A 383 -4.71 -23.82 17.73
N GLY A 384 -4.78 -23.70 19.05
CA GLY A 384 -5.16 -24.81 19.95
C GLY A 384 -3.98 -25.66 20.36
N GLY A 385 -3.60 -26.67 19.58
CA GLY A 385 -2.52 -27.60 19.92
C GLY A 385 -2.02 -28.43 18.74
N CYS A 386 -0.75 -28.86 18.79
CA CYS A 386 -0.12 -29.68 17.76
C CYS A 386 0.96 -30.55 18.41
N THR A 387 1.15 -31.76 17.90
CA THR A 387 2.28 -32.61 18.26
C THR A 387 3.59 -32.01 17.74
N GLU A 388 4.73 -32.39 18.32
CA GLU A 388 6.02 -31.93 17.81
C GLU A 388 6.20 -32.29 16.33
N VAL A 389 6.73 -31.34 15.56
CA VAL A 389 7.07 -31.52 14.16
C VAL A 389 8.60 -31.59 14.03
N PRO A 390 9.18 -32.74 13.65
CA PRO A 390 10.63 -32.88 13.53
C PRO A 390 11.24 -31.81 12.62
N GLY A 391 12.18 -31.04 13.18
CA GLY A 391 12.92 -30.02 12.43
C GLY A 391 12.21 -28.67 12.26
N ALA A 392 11.03 -28.47 12.85
CA ALA A 392 10.36 -27.18 12.92
C ALA A 392 10.07 -26.78 14.37
N THR A 393 9.95 -25.47 14.61
CA THR A 393 9.51 -24.92 15.88
C THR A 393 8.01 -24.67 15.84
N VAL A 394 7.27 -25.32 16.75
CA VAL A 394 5.81 -25.21 16.85
C VAL A 394 5.45 -24.15 17.90
N HIS A 395 4.73 -23.11 17.48
CA HIS A 395 4.23 -22.05 18.35
C HIS A 395 2.73 -22.23 18.60
N VAL A 396 2.37 -22.73 19.77
CA VAL A 396 0.96 -22.95 20.15
C VAL A 396 0.30 -21.64 20.58
N CYS A 397 -0.87 -21.35 20.01
CA CYS A 397 -1.60 -20.10 20.20
C CYS A 397 -3.00 -20.36 20.76
N SER A 398 -3.45 -19.53 21.71
CA SER A 398 -4.71 -19.76 22.43
C SER A 398 -5.95 -19.20 21.72
N SER A 399 -5.75 -18.30 20.76
CA SER A 399 -6.81 -17.72 19.92
C SER A 399 -6.24 -17.34 18.56
N GLU A 400 -7.09 -17.16 17.55
CA GLU A 400 -6.68 -16.69 16.22
C GLU A 400 -5.95 -15.32 16.31
N ARG A 401 -6.45 -14.42 17.18
CA ARG A 401 -5.78 -13.13 17.43
C ARG A 401 -4.36 -13.32 17.96
N ASP A 402 -4.17 -14.22 18.91
CA ASP A 402 -2.86 -14.53 19.47
C ASP A 402 -1.93 -15.11 18.39
N LEU A 403 -2.47 -15.97 17.51
CA LEU A 403 -1.77 -16.55 16.37
C LEU A 403 -1.23 -15.45 15.44
N ILE A 404 -2.11 -14.57 14.96
CA ILE A 404 -1.75 -13.50 14.02
C ILE A 404 -0.75 -12.52 14.64
N VAL A 405 -0.97 -12.10 15.90
CA VAL A 405 -0.10 -11.15 16.58
C VAL A 405 1.28 -11.75 16.84
N LYS A 406 1.37 -13.00 17.29
CA LYS A 406 2.64 -13.69 17.51
C LYS A 406 3.42 -13.86 16.20
N TRP A 407 2.75 -14.29 15.13
CA TRP A 407 3.38 -14.41 13.82
C TRP A 407 3.90 -13.06 13.31
N ALA A 408 3.08 -12.00 13.36
CA ALA A 408 3.47 -10.66 12.91
C ALA A 408 4.64 -10.09 13.72
N ALA A 409 4.62 -10.25 15.05
CA ALA A 409 5.73 -9.84 15.92
C ALA A 409 7.01 -10.64 15.63
N PHE A 410 6.87 -11.93 15.34
CA PHE A 410 8.01 -12.79 15.00
C PHE A 410 8.62 -12.41 13.64
N VAL A 411 7.81 -12.29 12.57
CA VAL A 411 8.29 -11.85 11.26
C VAL A 411 8.89 -10.44 11.35
N GLY A 412 8.27 -9.53 12.11
CA GLY A 412 8.81 -8.19 12.35
C GLY A 412 10.14 -8.18 13.10
N ALA A 413 10.39 -9.14 14.00
CA ALA A 413 11.67 -9.29 14.70
C ALA A 413 12.75 -9.99 13.83
N MET A 414 12.32 -10.82 12.88
CA MET A 414 13.20 -11.43 11.88
C MET A 414 13.60 -10.45 10.78
N ASP A 415 12.79 -9.40 10.53
CA ASP A 415 13.08 -8.32 9.57
C ASP A 415 13.51 -8.87 8.19
N PRO A 416 12.68 -9.69 7.52
CA PRO A 416 13.05 -10.25 6.21
C PRO A 416 13.09 -9.17 5.14
N ASP A 417 14.04 -9.32 4.21
CA ASP A 417 14.22 -8.40 3.08
C ASP A 417 13.21 -8.66 1.97
N LEU A 418 12.81 -9.93 1.80
CA LEU A 418 11.83 -10.37 0.82
C LEU A 418 10.83 -11.32 1.47
N LEU A 419 9.55 -10.96 1.39
CA LEU A 419 8.44 -11.84 1.77
C LEU A 419 7.89 -12.51 0.52
N MET A 420 7.81 -13.84 0.54
CA MET A 420 7.48 -14.68 -0.61
C MET A 420 6.48 -15.76 -0.22
N GLY A 421 5.90 -16.42 -1.22
CA GLY A 421 4.98 -17.52 -1.06
C GLY A 421 4.21 -17.75 -2.35
N TYR A 422 3.26 -18.69 -2.35
CA TYR A 422 2.42 -18.94 -3.50
C TYR A 422 1.04 -18.33 -3.26
N ASN A 423 0.59 -17.44 -4.17
CA ASN A 423 -0.69 -16.73 -4.05
C ASN A 423 -0.87 -15.85 -2.80
N ILE A 424 0.24 -15.45 -2.16
CA ILE A 424 0.19 -14.62 -0.94
C ILE A 424 -0.46 -13.25 -1.17
N ILE A 425 -0.33 -12.69 -2.38
CA ILE A 425 -1.06 -11.49 -2.82
C ILE A 425 -2.29 -11.98 -3.57
N GLY A 426 -3.46 -11.88 -2.94
CA GLY A 426 -4.74 -12.37 -3.46
C GLY A 426 -5.41 -13.45 -2.60
N PHE A 427 -4.71 -13.99 -1.60
CA PHE A 427 -5.31 -14.86 -0.59
C PHE A 427 -4.70 -14.64 0.80
N ASP A 428 -3.44 -15.00 1.03
CA ASP A 428 -2.87 -15.06 2.39
C ASP A 428 -2.77 -13.70 3.09
N MET A 429 -2.53 -12.62 2.32
CA MET A 429 -2.40 -11.25 2.84
C MET A 429 -3.71 -10.44 2.78
N GLU A 430 -4.78 -10.97 2.21
CA GLU A 430 -6.09 -10.31 2.03
C GLU A 430 -7.06 -10.65 3.16
#